data_AF-A0A1V6K0X2-F1
#
_entry.id   AF-A0A1V6K0X2-F1
#
_cell.length_a   1.000
_cell.length_b   1.000
_cell.length_c   1.000
_cell.angle_alpha   90.00
_cell.angle_beta   90.00
_cell.angle_gamma   90.00
#
_symmetry.space_group_name_H-M   'P 1'
#
loop_
_entity.id
_entity.type
_entity.pdbx_description
1 polymer ?
#
loop_
_entity_poly.entity_id
_entity_poly.type
_entity_poly.pdbx_seq_one_letter_code
_entity_poly.pdbx_strand_id
1 'polypeptide(L)'
;MCLLEATNLSEGRGTCRPFEIFGAPWLDEERLCDSLAGSPPLAGASLSPHRFVPTFHKHAGETCRGAVITVTDREAFRPFAAGLAILAECFRHPETGWRPPPYEYVFDRMPVDILAGSPRFRAAVEAGDTDELAVLARADAAGHRAAAGSSLLYDRDFEE
;
A
#
# COMPACT_ATOMS: atom_id res chain seq x y z
N MET A 1 0.93 -2.65 1.79
CA MET A 1 -0.51 -2.94 1.99
C MET A 1 -1.10 -2.35 3.25
N CYS A 2 -0.41 -2.33 4.40
CA CYS A 2 -0.97 -1.76 5.64
C CYS A 2 -1.54 -0.32 5.51
N LEU A 3 -0.96 0.54 4.67
CA LEU A 3 -1.47 1.90 4.42
C LEU A 3 -2.92 1.96 3.89
N LEU A 4 -3.45 0.88 3.30
CA LEU A 4 -4.86 0.79 2.88
C LEU A 4 -5.82 0.87 4.08
N GLU A 5 -5.37 0.58 5.31
CA GLU A 5 -6.17 0.77 6.52
C GLU A 5 -6.64 2.22 6.71
N ALA A 6 -5.86 3.17 6.19
CA ALA A 6 -6.18 4.60 6.19
C ALA A 6 -7.08 5.04 5.03
N THR A 7 -7.65 4.11 4.25
CA THR A 7 -8.56 4.41 3.15
C THR A 7 -9.86 3.62 3.27
N ASN A 8 -10.80 3.87 2.37
CA ASN A 8 -12.00 3.07 2.19
C ASN A 8 -11.80 1.83 1.29
N LEU A 9 -10.57 1.49 0.90
CA LEU A 9 -10.26 0.26 0.18
C LEU A 9 -10.12 -0.90 1.15
N SER A 10 -10.58 -2.09 0.78
CA SER A 10 -10.33 -3.32 1.56
C SER A 10 -8.90 -3.79 1.34
N GLU A 11 -8.20 -4.06 2.43
CA GLU A 11 -6.90 -4.72 2.50
C GLU A 11 -7.00 -6.25 2.65
N GLY A 12 -8.17 -6.83 2.35
CA GLY A 12 -8.40 -8.28 2.42
C GLY A 12 -8.77 -8.81 3.81
N ARG A 13 -8.87 -7.96 4.84
CA ARG A 13 -9.49 -8.35 6.12
C ARG A 13 -10.94 -8.79 5.87
N GLY A 14 -11.41 -9.78 6.64
CA GLY A 14 -12.66 -10.47 6.35
C GLY A 14 -12.52 -11.65 5.39
N THR A 15 -11.31 -11.97 4.91
CA THR A 15 -11.00 -13.12 4.06
C THR A 15 -9.87 -13.97 4.66
N CYS A 16 -9.48 -15.05 3.96
CA CYS A 16 -8.32 -15.88 4.32
C CYS A 16 -6.98 -15.32 3.81
N ARG A 17 -6.95 -14.10 3.22
CA ARG A 17 -5.76 -13.50 2.58
C ARG A 17 -5.54 -12.03 2.98
N PRO A 18 -5.53 -11.68 4.27
CA PRO A 18 -5.29 -10.30 4.70
C PRO A 18 -3.92 -9.81 4.21
N PHE A 19 -3.87 -8.58 3.68
CA PHE A 19 -2.68 -7.92 3.14
C PHE A 19 -2.02 -8.54 1.90
N GLU A 20 -2.53 -9.67 1.42
CA GLU A 20 -2.13 -10.27 0.13
C GLU A 20 -3.05 -9.85 -1.00
N ILE A 21 -4.30 -9.50 -0.67
CA ILE A 21 -5.29 -9.00 -1.63
C ILE A 21 -5.77 -7.61 -1.23
N PHE A 22 -6.28 -6.87 -2.20
CA PHE A 22 -6.94 -5.59 -1.97
C PHE A 22 -8.02 -5.34 -3.00
N GLY A 23 -8.96 -4.46 -2.67
CA GLY A 23 -10.01 -4.08 -3.62
C GLY A 23 -11.13 -3.24 -3.01
N ALA A 24 -12.08 -2.86 -3.85
CA ALA A 24 -13.32 -2.21 -3.46
C ALA A 24 -14.42 -2.48 -4.50
N PRO A 25 -15.71 -2.26 -4.17
CA PRO A 25 -16.81 -2.56 -5.09
C PRO A 25 -16.76 -1.81 -6.43
N TRP A 26 -16.14 -0.63 -6.45
CA TRP A 26 -16.10 0.27 -7.61
C TRP A 26 -14.88 0.07 -8.53
N LEU A 27 -13.87 -0.71 -8.13
CA LEU A 27 -12.67 -0.87 -8.96
C LEU A 27 -12.92 -1.77 -10.17
N ASP A 28 -12.13 -1.56 -11.21
CA ASP A 28 -11.99 -2.47 -12.35
C ASP A 28 -10.69 -3.26 -12.16
N GLU A 29 -10.79 -4.55 -11.86
CA GLU A 29 -9.63 -5.37 -11.52
C GLU A 29 -8.65 -5.58 -12.67
N GLU A 30 -9.13 -5.63 -13.91
CA GLU A 30 -8.30 -5.86 -15.10
C GLU A 30 -7.52 -4.58 -15.40
N ARG A 31 -8.22 -3.46 -15.49
CA ARG A 31 -7.61 -2.15 -15.76
C ARG A 31 -6.59 -1.75 -14.70
N LEU A 32 -6.86 -2.07 -13.44
CA LEU A 32 -5.95 -1.82 -12.32
C LEU A 32 -4.66 -2.66 -12.42
N CYS A 33 -4.78 -3.93 -12.77
CA CYS A 33 -3.61 -4.79 -12.94
C CYS A 33 -2.79 -4.35 -14.15
N ASP A 34 -3.44 -4.05 -15.26
CA ASP A 34 -2.81 -3.61 -16.50
C ASP A 34 -2.08 -2.26 -16.35
N SER A 35 -2.64 -1.30 -15.60
CA SER A 35 -2.02 0.01 -15.41
C SER A 35 -0.74 -0.03 -14.58
N LEU A 36 -0.58 -1.05 -13.73
CA LEU A 36 0.59 -1.24 -12.89
C LEU A 36 1.54 -2.32 -13.41
N ALA A 37 1.12 -3.12 -14.41
CA ALA A 37 1.90 -4.22 -14.95
C ALA A 37 3.27 -3.76 -15.45
N GLY A 38 4.34 -4.43 -14.97
CA GLY A 38 5.72 -4.10 -15.35
C GLY A 38 6.24 -2.75 -14.84
N SER A 39 5.48 -2.03 -14.01
CA SER A 39 5.93 -0.76 -13.45
C SER A 39 7.11 -0.96 -12.49
N PRO A 40 8.09 -0.03 -12.44
CA PRO A 40 9.24 -0.15 -11.55
C PRO A 40 8.89 -0.36 -10.06
N PRO A 41 7.83 0.26 -9.49
CA PRO A 41 7.43 -0.01 -8.10
C PRO A 41 6.99 -1.45 -7.82
N LEU A 42 6.64 -2.23 -8.85
CA LEU A 42 6.28 -3.65 -8.74
C LEU A 42 7.41 -4.60 -9.15
N ALA A 43 8.65 -4.13 -9.29
CA ALA A 43 9.79 -5.04 -9.45
C ALA A 43 9.78 -6.12 -8.34
N GLY A 44 9.92 -7.39 -8.73
CA GLY A 44 9.86 -8.53 -7.81
C GLY A 44 8.45 -8.93 -7.33
N ALA A 45 7.39 -8.37 -7.90
CA ALA A 45 6.01 -8.82 -7.67
C ALA A 45 5.15 -8.77 -8.93
N SER A 46 4.04 -9.50 -8.93
CA SER A 46 2.98 -9.41 -9.93
C SER A 46 1.63 -9.14 -9.28
N LEU A 47 0.77 -8.47 -10.03
CA LEU A 47 -0.65 -8.34 -9.70
C LEU A 47 -1.44 -9.30 -10.58
N SER A 48 -2.46 -9.92 -9.99
CA SER A 48 -3.44 -10.72 -10.74
C SER A 48 -4.85 -10.29 -10.35
N PRO A 49 -5.75 -10.08 -11.33
CA PRO A 49 -7.14 -9.72 -11.07
C PRO A 49 -7.79 -10.67 -10.07
N HIS A 50 -8.49 -10.11 -9.09
CA HIS A 50 -9.14 -10.88 -8.05
C HIS A 50 -10.44 -10.24 -7.57
N ARG A 51 -11.43 -11.09 -7.32
CA ARG A 51 -12.72 -10.71 -6.72
C ARG A 51 -12.90 -11.47 -5.43
N PHE A 52 -13.37 -10.79 -4.41
CA PHE A 52 -13.58 -11.38 -3.09
C PHE A 52 -14.72 -10.69 -2.36
N VAL A 53 -15.31 -11.39 -1.40
CA VAL A 53 -16.36 -10.86 -0.51
C VAL A 53 -15.87 -10.99 0.93
N PRO A 54 -15.53 -9.87 1.60
CA PRO A 54 -15.20 -9.87 3.01
C PRO A 54 -16.37 -10.36 3.87
N THR A 55 -16.10 -11.16 4.90
CA THR A 55 -17.11 -11.60 5.88
C THR A 55 -17.32 -10.58 7.00
N PHE A 56 -16.36 -9.67 7.22
CA PHE A 56 -16.43 -8.57 8.18
C PHE A 56 -15.51 -7.42 7.72
N HIS A 57 -15.53 -6.29 8.45
CA HIS A 57 -14.78 -5.08 8.16
C HIS A 57 -15.30 -4.33 6.91
N LYS A 58 -14.42 -3.63 6.19
CA LYS A 58 -14.77 -2.86 4.98
C LYS A 58 -15.44 -3.76 3.95
N HIS A 59 -16.55 -3.27 3.39
CA HIS A 59 -17.30 -3.94 2.31
C HIS A 59 -17.79 -5.34 2.67
N ALA A 60 -18.09 -5.60 3.94
CA ALA A 60 -18.61 -6.89 4.39
C ALA A 60 -19.91 -7.26 3.64
N GLY A 61 -19.93 -8.44 3.01
CA GLY A 61 -21.06 -8.91 2.20
C GLY A 61 -21.13 -8.32 0.79
N GLU A 62 -20.22 -7.43 0.41
CA GLU A 62 -20.14 -6.82 -0.92
C GLU A 62 -18.99 -7.41 -1.74
N THR A 63 -19.19 -7.53 -3.06
CA THR A 63 -18.12 -8.00 -3.96
C THR A 63 -17.11 -6.89 -4.18
N CYS A 64 -15.92 -7.06 -3.62
CA CYS A 64 -14.75 -6.25 -3.92
C CYS A 64 -14.06 -6.76 -5.19
N ARG A 65 -13.68 -5.81 -6.04
CA ARG A 65 -12.85 -6.03 -7.23
C ARG A 65 -11.48 -5.41 -6.95
N GLY A 66 -10.41 -6.09 -7.35
CA GLY A 66 -9.05 -5.59 -7.18
C GLY A 66 -8.02 -6.66 -7.55
N ALA A 67 -6.97 -6.83 -6.76
CA ALA A 67 -5.89 -7.73 -7.14
C ALA A 67 -5.33 -8.55 -5.98
N VAL A 68 -4.72 -9.68 -6.33
CA VAL A 68 -3.79 -10.42 -5.47
C VAL A 68 -2.37 -9.98 -5.82
N ILE A 69 -1.56 -9.73 -4.79
CA ILE A 69 -0.13 -9.46 -4.93
C ILE A 69 0.63 -10.77 -4.74
N THR A 70 1.41 -11.17 -5.74
CA THR A 70 2.32 -12.32 -5.64
C THR A 70 3.74 -11.82 -5.69
N VAL A 71 4.51 -12.04 -4.61
CA VAL A 71 5.96 -11.75 -4.62
C VAL A 71 6.67 -12.83 -5.42
N THR A 72 7.32 -12.43 -6.52
CA THR A 72 8.03 -13.32 -7.45
C THR A 72 9.53 -13.33 -7.20
N ASP A 73 10.07 -12.24 -6.69
CA ASP A 73 11.47 -12.09 -6.28
C ASP A 73 11.54 -11.20 -5.03
N ARG A 74 11.95 -11.81 -3.92
CA ARG A 74 12.04 -11.15 -2.62
C ARG A 74 13.17 -10.11 -2.55
N GLU A 75 14.28 -10.36 -3.24
CA GLU A 75 15.45 -9.46 -3.25
C GLU A 75 15.14 -8.18 -4.03
N ALA A 76 14.38 -8.31 -5.12
CA ALA A 76 13.94 -7.17 -5.91
C ALA A 76 12.73 -6.43 -5.30
N PHE A 77 11.86 -7.12 -4.56
CA PHE A 77 10.60 -6.53 -4.11
C PHE A 77 10.80 -5.40 -3.09
N ARG A 78 10.14 -4.26 -3.35
CA ARG A 78 10.12 -3.10 -2.46
C ARG A 78 8.69 -2.84 -1.99
N PRO A 79 8.23 -3.47 -0.88
CA PRO A 79 6.81 -3.51 -0.50
C PRO A 79 6.20 -2.14 -0.22
N PHE A 80 7.01 -1.19 0.28
CA PHE A 80 6.54 0.17 0.50
C PHE A 80 6.26 0.89 -0.81
N ALA A 81 7.23 0.88 -1.74
CA ALA A 81 7.08 1.47 -3.08
C ALA A 81 5.87 0.89 -3.83
N ALA A 82 5.73 -0.44 -3.82
CA ALA A 82 4.57 -1.13 -4.40
C ALA A 82 3.24 -0.63 -3.79
N GLY A 83 3.18 -0.50 -2.46
CA GLY A 83 2.00 -0.01 -1.76
C GLY A 83 1.63 1.44 -2.13
N LEU A 84 2.62 2.33 -2.30
CA LEU A 84 2.37 3.72 -2.70
C LEU A 84 1.84 3.78 -4.15
N ALA A 85 2.42 3.01 -5.06
CA ALA A 85 1.98 2.95 -6.45
C ALA A 85 0.54 2.42 -6.58
N ILE A 86 0.22 1.35 -5.85
CA ILE A 86 -1.14 0.78 -5.79
C ILE A 86 -2.12 1.84 -5.27
N LEU A 87 -1.80 2.52 -4.17
CA LEU A 87 -2.66 3.56 -3.62
C LEU A 87 -2.86 4.70 -4.61
N ALA A 88 -1.79 5.23 -5.19
CA ALA A 88 -1.87 6.31 -6.17
C ALA A 88 -2.77 5.94 -7.36
N GLU A 89 -2.67 4.71 -7.86
CA GLU A 89 -3.52 4.23 -8.94
C GLU A 89 -4.99 4.10 -8.50
N CYS A 90 -5.27 3.54 -7.32
CA CYS A 90 -6.65 3.45 -6.82
C CYS A 90 -7.29 4.84 -6.58
N PHE A 91 -6.51 5.85 -6.18
CA PHE A 91 -6.96 7.22 -5.97
C PHE A 91 -7.34 7.97 -7.26
N ARG A 92 -7.08 7.38 -8.43
CA ARG A 92 -7.63 7.88 -9.70
C ARG A 92 -9.13 7.66 -9.82
N HIS A 93 -9.71 6.81 -8.97
CA HIS A 93 -11.15 6.59 -8.90
C HIS A 93 -11.78 7.55 -7.88
N PRO A 94 -12.83 8.33 -8.25
CA PRO A 94 -13.37 9.39 -7.37
C PRO A 94 -14.02 8.87 -6.08
N GLU A 95 -14.43 7.61 -6.04
CA GLU A 95 -14.98 6.93 -4.87
C GLU A 95 -13.89 6.54 -3.86
N THR A 96 -12.62 6.47 -4.28
CA THR A 96 -11.50 6.17 -3.39
C THR A 96 -11.19 7.39 -2.52
N GLY A 97 -11.13 7.18 -1.20
CA GLY A 97 -10.90 8.26 -0.26
C GLY A 97 -10.17 7.85 1.00
N TRP A 98 -9.55 8.84 1.64
CA TRP A 98 -8.94 8.69 2.95
C TRP A 98 -10.00 8.48 4.03
N ARG A 99 -9.69 7.61 5.00
CA ARG A 99 -10.50 7.46 6.20
C ARG A 99 -10.28 8.69 7.10
N PRO A 100 -11.32 9.33 7.63
CA PRO A 100 -11.16 10.43 8.57
C PRO A 100 -10.70 9.92 9.96
N PRO A 101 -10.23 10.80 10.85
CA PRO A 101 -10.01 10.46 12.26
C PRO A 101 -11.30 9.93 12.92
N PRO A 102 -11.21 9.13 13.99
CA PRO A 102 -9.98 8.76 14.71
C PRO A 102 -9.27 7.52 14.14
N TYR A 103 -8.01 7.35 14.54
CA TYR A 103 -7.22 6.13 14.33
C TYR A 103 -6.59 5.68 15.64
N GLU A 104 -6.94 4.48 16.11
CA GLU A 104 -6.55 3.95 17.42
C GLU A 104 -6.81 4.96 18.55
N TYR A 105 -5.77 5.47 19.21
CA TYR A 105 -5.83 6.44 20.31
C TYR A 105 -5.56 7.89 19.87
N VAL A 106 -5.53 8.15 18.56
CA VAL A 106 -5.31 9.48 17.99
C VAL A 106 -6.60 9.99 17.35
N PHE A 107 -7.08 11.14 17.82
CA PHE A 107 -8.40 11.66 17.49
C PHE A 107 -8.39 12.91 16.60
N ASP A 108 -7.22 13.51 16.39
CA ASP A 108 -7.04 14.83 15.79
C ASP A 108 -6.23 14.82 14.48
N ARG A 109 -5.67 13.68 14.10
CA ARG A 109 -4.82 13.53 12.91
C ARG A 109 -5.36 12.47 11.96
N MET A 110 -5.12 12.69 10.68
CA MET A 110 -5.51 11.74 9.64
C MET A 110 -4.80 10.39 9.85
N PRO A 111 -5.52 9.25 9.75
CA PRO A 111 -4.94 7.91 9.83
C PRO A 111 -3.71 7.72 8.94
N VAL A 112 -3.76 8.20 7.69
CA VAL A 112 -2.64 8.08 6.74
C VAL A 112 -1.41 8.87 7.19
N ASP A 113 -1.60 10.06 7.76
CA ASP A 113 -0.49 10.91 8.23
C ASP A 113 0.19 10.28 9.45
N ILE A 114 -0.57 9.56 10.29
CA ILE A 114 -0.04 8.78 11.42
C ILE A 114 0.77 7.59 10.91
N LEU A 115 0.20 6.79 10.01
CA LEU A 115 0.85 5.57 9.51
C LEU A 115 2.08 5.86 8.65
N ALA A 116 2.04 6.91 7.82
CA ALA A 116 3.16 7.33 6.99
C ALA A 116 4.18 8.21 7.74
N GLY A 117 3.87 8.62 8.97
CA GLY A 117 4.71 9.48 9.80
C GLY A 117 4.79 10.95 9.36
N SER A 118 4.09 11.35 8.30
CA SER A 118 4.00 12.74 7.84
C SER A 118 2.81 12.95 6.89
N PRO A 119 2.33 14.20 6.72
CA PRO A 119 1.29 14.51 5.74
C PRO A 119 1.77 14.51 4.28
N ARG A 120 3.09 14.39 4.03
CA ARG A 120 3.67 14.47 2.67
C ARG A 120 3.08 13.42 1.73
N PHE A 121 2.90 12.20 2.22
CA PHE A 121 2.35 11.11 1.42
C PHE A 121 0.90 11.40 0.98
N ARG A 122 0.04 11.81 1.92
CA ARG A 122 -1.34 12.19 1.61
C ARG A 122 -1.39 13.32 0.58
N ALA A 123 -0.61 14.38 0.81
CA ALA A 123 -0.54 15.53 -0.09
C ALA A 123 -0.06 15.13 -1.51
N ALA A 124 0.95 14.26 -1.61
CA ALA A 124 1.47 13.79 -2.89
C ALA A 124 0.43 12.98 -3.69
N VAL A 125 -0.32 12.08 -3.01
CA VAL A 125 -1.41 11.34 -3.66
C VAL A 125 -2.54 12.27 -4.09
N GLU A 126 -2.96 13.21 -3.23
CA GLU A 126 -4.01 14.19 -3.55
C GLU A 126 -3.63 15.11 -4.73
N ALA A 127 -2.34 15.44 -4.86
CA ALA A 127 -1.80 16.24 -5.96
C ALA A 127 -1.49 15.43 -7.23
N GLY A 128 -1.48 14.10 -7.16
CA GLY A 128 -0.99 13.24 -8.25
C GLY A 128 0.51 13.39 -8.51
N ASP A 129 1.29 13.75 -7.49
CA ASP A 129 2.73 14.01 -7.58
C ASP A 129 3.53 12.71 -7.55
N THR A 130 3.75 12.12 -8.73
CA THR A 130 4.48 10.85 -8.87
C THR A 130 5.96 10.97 -8.52
N ASP A 131 6.55 12.15 -8.66
CA ASP A 131 7.97 12.38 -8.36
C ASP A 131 8.20 12.37 -6.85
N GLU A 132 7.35 13.09 -6.10
CA GLU A 132 7.38 13.06 -4.63
C GLU A 132 7.08 11.65 -4.09
N LEU A 133 6.14 10.92 -4.71
CA LEU A 133 5.88 9.53 -4.34
C LEU A 133 7.10 8.63 -4.55
N ALA A 134 7.86 8.83 -5.64
CA ALA A 134 9.09 8.10 -5.90
C ALA A 134 10.20 8.45 -4.89
N VAL A 135 10.28 9.71 -4.45
CA VAL A 135 11.20 10.15 -3.39
C VAL A 135 10.82 9.51 -2.05
N LEU A 136 9.54 9.58 -1.67
CA LEU A 136 9.03 8.98 -0.44
C LEU A 136 9.23 7.46 -0.41
N ALA A 137 9.03 6.77 -1.54
CA ALA A 137 9.21 5.33 -1.67
C ALA A 137 10.65 4.87 -1.38
N ARG A 138 11.65 5.69 -1.71
CA ARG A 138 13.06 5.39 -1.43
C ARG A 138 13.41 5.64 0.03
N ALA A 139 12.82 6.68 0.62
CA ALA A 139 13.15 7.16 1.96
C ALA A 139 14.68 7.35 2.15
N ASP A 140 15.14 7.43 3.40
CA ASP A 140 16.57 7.41 3.76
C ASP A 140 16.96 6.08 4.40
N ALA A 141 16.80 4.99 3.65
CA ALA A 141 17.15 3.65 4.15
C ALA A 141 18.65 3.54 4.49
N ALA A 142 19.52 4.21 3.73
CA ALA A 142 20.96 4.20 3.96
C ALA A 142 21.34 4.93 5.26
N GLY A 143 20.80 6.13 5.49
CA GLY A 143 21.00 6.87 6.74
C GLY A 143 20.45 6.14 7.95
N HIS A 144 19.26 5.53 7.83
CA HIS A 144 18.71 4.69 8.90
C HIS A 144 19.61 3.49 9.21
N ARG A 145 20.15 2.81 8.19
CA ARG A 145 21.10 1.70 8.36
C ARG A 145 22.38 2.15 9.08
N ALA A 146 22.96 3.28 8.66
CA ALA A 146 24.15 3.81 9.29
C ALA A 146 23.90 4.15 10.77
N ALA A 147 22.76 4.77 11.08
CA ALA A 147 22.38 5.10 12.45
C ALA A 147 22.14 3.85 13.32
N ALA A 148 21.56 2.79 12.75
CA ALA A 148 21.26 1.54 13.45
C ALA A 148 22.49 0.63 13.63
N GLY A 149 23.58 0.85 12.88
CA GLY A 149 24.69 -0.09 12.76
C GLY A 149 25.34 -0.49 14.09
N SER A 150 25.56 0.46 15.00
CA SER A 150 26.15 0.19 16.32
C SER A 150 25.24 -0.58 17.27
N SER A 151 23.96 -0.73 16.93
CA SER A 151 22.93 -1.39 17.74
C SER A 151 22.57 -2.78 17.22
N LEU A 152 23.20 -3.25 16.14
CA LEU A 152 22.94 -4.58 15.58
C LEU A 152 23.57 -5.67 16.46
N LEU A 153 22.75 -6.67 16.82
CA LEU A 153 23.17 -7.84 17.61
C LEU A 153 23.49 -9.06 16.72
N TYR A 154 23.09 -9.01 15.45
CA TYR A 154 23.24 -10.07 14.47
C TYR A 154 23.72 -9.47 13.15
N ASP A 155 24.51 -10.25 12.41
CA ASP A 155 24.81 -9.95 11.03
C ASP A 155 23.53 -10.02 10.18
N ARG A 156 23.51 -9.29 9.07
CA ARG A 156 22.37 -9.33 8.14
C ARG A 156 22.59 -10.46 7.16
N ASP A 157 21.71 -11.45 7.18
CA ASP A 157 21.75 -12.61 6.28
C ASP A 157 21.37 -12.29 4.81
N PHE A 158 20.94 -11.07 4.51
CA PHE A 158 20.53 -10.63 3.17
C PHE A 158 21.39 -9.43 2.74
N GLU A 159 22.23 -9.64 1.71
CA GLU A 159 22.94 -8.57 0.99
C GLU A 159 22.02 -7.98 -0.10
N GLU A 160 22.16 -6.67 -0.39
CA GLU A 160 21.28 -5.92 -1.32
C GLU A 160 21.44 -6.27 -2.80
#